data_AF-K1TL74-F1
#
_entry.id   AF-K1TL74-F1
#
_cell.length_a   1.000
_cell.length_b   1.000
_cell.length_c   1.000
_cell.angle_alpha   90.00
_cell.angle_beta   90.00
_cell.angle_gamma   90.00
#
_symmetry.space_group_name_H-M   'P 1'
#
loop_
_entity.id
_entity.type
_entity.pdbx_description
1 polymer ?
#
loop_
_entity_poly.entity_id
_entity_poly.type
_entity_poly.pdbx_seq_one_letter_code
_entity_poly.pdbx_strand_id
1 'polypeptide(L)'
;WEESLYNKDRMIVAARVVHSTDVVEINTYEQLREIDSDSNQLKTDAIQVICEALKAKAEEITDITVLKKGMTNRSFLFTCKGKKYIMRIPGEGTDQLINRRQEAAVYQAIDGKHICDDIAYINPKNGYKITEFLEGARVCDPLNYEDVKKCMKRLHAFHDLKLKVN
;
A
#
# COMPACT_ATOMS: atom_id res chain seq x y z
N TRP A 1 8.55 -30.48 -19.38
CA TRP A 1 8.85 -29.03 -19.44
C TRP A 1 10.35 -28.76 -19.62
N GLU A 2 11.24 -29.46 -18.91
CA GLU A 2 12.70 -29.33 -19.14
C GLU A 2 13.18 -30.00 -20.43
N GLU A 3 12.57 -31.11 -20.84
CA GLU A 3 12.95 -31.82 -22.08
C GLU A 3 12.71 -31.01 -23.36
N SER A 4 11.78 -30.05 -23.35
CA SER A 4 11.50 -29.19 -24.51
C SER A 4 12.59 -28.16 -24.83
N LEU A 5 13.58 -27.98 -23.94
CA LEU A 5 14.71 -27.05 -24.12
C LEU A 5 15.93 -27.69 -24.78
N TYR A 6 15.91 -29.01 -24.98
CA TYR A 6 17.01 -29.76 -25.55
C TYR A 6 16.78 -30.02 -27.04
N ASN A 7 17.74 -29.60 -27.87
CA ASN A 7 17.80 -30.00 -29.28
C ASN A 7 19.21 -30.51 -29.56
N LYS A 8 19.33 -31.81 -29.94
CA LYS A 8 20.59 -32.49 -30.25
C LYS A 8 21.66 -32.32 -29.16
N ASP A 9 21.33 -32.72 -27.92
CA ASP A 9 22.22 -32.67 -26.75
C ASP A 9 22.82 -31.29 -26.42
N ARG A 10 22.21 -30.22 -26.93
CA ARG A 10 22.57 -28.84 -26.60
C ARG A 10 21.33 -28.08 -26.14
N MET A 11 21.46 -27.47 -24.96
CA MET A 11 20.46 -26.55 -24.42
C MET A 11 20.61 -25.20 -25.13
N ILE A 12 19.65 -24.84 -25.98
CA ILE A 12 19.68 -23.56 -26.71
C ILE A 12 18.82 -22.56 -25.92
N VAL A 13 19.46 -21.80 -25.03
CA VAL A 13 18.81 -20.67 -24.34
C VAL A 13 19.13 -19.39 -25.11
N ALA A 14 18.15 -18.88 -25.87
CA ALA A 14 18.27 -17.55 -26.45
C ALA A 14 18.05 -16.51 -25.34
N ALA A 15 19.12 -15.92 -24.83
CA ALA A 15 19.02 -14.77 -23.94
C ALA A 15 18.48 -13.57 -24.73
N ARG A 16 17.30 -13.08 -24.37
CA ARG A 16 16.81 -11.81 -24.90
C ARG A 16 17.59 -10.70 -24.21
N VAL A 17 18.60 -10.16 -24.87
CA VAL A 17 19.39 -9.03 -24.35
C VAL A 17 18.49 -7.78 -24.40
N VAL A 18 18.18 -7.24 -23.23
CA VAL A 18 17.41 -5.99 -23.07
C VAL A 18 18.38 -4.90 -22.61
N HIS A 19 18.23 -3.69 -23.13
CA HIS A 19 19.09 -2.55 -22.79
C HIS A 19 18.94 -2.19 -21.30
N SER A 20 20.05 -1.80 -20.66
CA SER A 20 20.11 -1.46 -19.22
C SER A 20 19.21 -0.30 -18.80
N THR A 21 18.73 0.50 -19.74
CA THR A 21 17.77 1.60 -19.51
C THR A 21 16.33 1.15 -19.31
N ASP A 22 16.01 -0.11 -19.58
CA ASP A 22 14.67 -0.71 -19.37
C ASP A 22 14.62 -1.62 -18.12
N VAL A 23 15.64 -1.55 -17.25
CA VAL A 23 15.76 -2.41 -16.07
C VAL A 23 15.58 -1.59 -14.80
N VAL A 24 14.52 -1.89 -14.05
CA VAL A 24 14.38 -1.50 -12.64
C VAL A 24 14.90 -2.67 -11.80
N GLU A 25 15.95 -2.46 -11.01
CA GLU A 25 16.46 -3.46 -10.06
C GLU A 25 15.40 -3.74 -8.99
N ILE A 26 14.78 -4.92 -9.05
CA ILE A 26 13.89 -5.40 -7.99
C ILE A 26 14.68 -6.38 -7.13
N ASN A 27 15.13 -5.90 -5.97
CA ASN A 27 16.11 -6.56 -5.11
C ASN A 27 15.64 -7.83 -4.38
N THR A 28 14.43 -8.36 -4.59
CA THR A 28 14.10 -9.74 -4.19
C THR A 28 12.94 -10.32 -4.99
N TYR A 29 13.25 -11.34 -5.79
CA TYR A 29 12.30 -12.15 -6.56
C TYR A 29 11.31 -12.92 -5.66
N GLU A 30 11.67 -13.21 -4.41
CA GLU A 30 10.82 -13.96 -3.48
C GLU A 30 9.72 -13.12 -2.82
N GLN A 31 9.95 -11.82 -2.57
CA GLN A 31 8.89 -10.90 -2.10
C GLN A 31 7.92 -10.50 -3.23
N LEU A 32 8.41 -10.56 -4.47
CA LEU A 32 7.63 -10.36 -5.69
C LEU A 32 6.61 -11.48 -5.97
N ARG A 33 6.85 -12.70 -5.47
CA ARG A 33 6.06 -13.90 -5.77
C ARG A 33 4.92 -14.15 -4.76
N GLU A 34 4.98 -13.55 -3.57
CA GLU A 34 3.95 -13.71 -2.53
C GLU A 34 2.79 -12.70 -2.61
N ILE A 35 2.83 -11.72 -3.53
CA ILE A 35 1.73 -10.75 -3.79
C ILE A 35 0.79 -11.29 -4.89
N ASP A 36 0.55 -12.59 -4.91
CA ASP A 36 -0.26 -13.38 -5.83
C ASP A 36 0.31 -13.75 -7.20
N SER A 37 0.17 -15.05 -7.44
CA SER A 37 0.18 -15.78 -8.70
C SER A 37 -0.91 -15.36 -9.71
N ASP A 38 -1.77 -14.40 -9.39
CA ASP A 38 -3.02 -14.18 -10.14
C ASP A 38 -3.19 -12.84 -10.87
N SER A 39 -2.30 -11.84 -10.75
CA SER A 39 -2.27 -10.79 -11.79
C SER A 39 -1.02 -9.90 -11.78
N ASN A 40 -0.27 -9.93 -12.89
CA ASN A 40 0.71 -8.88 -13.20
C ASN A 40 0.06 -7.49 -13.36
N GLN A 41 -1.26 -7.44 -13.56
CA GLN A 41 -2.02 -6.21 -13.85
C GLN A 41 -2.21 -5.31 -12.63
N LEU A 42 -2.52 -5.88 -11.46
CA LEU A 42 -2.67 -5.12 -10.21
C LEU A 42 -1.38 -4.38 -9.79
N LYS A 43 -0.21 -4.93 -10.13
CA LYS A 43 1.10 -4.32 -9.85
C LYS A 43 1.32 -3.05 -10.67
N THR A 44 1.04 -3.12 -11.97
CA THR A 44 1.17 -1.97 -12.88
C THR A 44 0.23 -0.84 -12.47
N ASP A 45 -1.03 -1.17 -12.17
CA ASP A 45 -2.02 -0.17 -11.77
C ASP A 45 -1.66 0.51 -10.44
N ALA A 46 -1.20 -0.25 -9.44
CA ALA A 46 -0.82 0.31 -8.14
C ALA A 46 0.41 1.22 -8.23
N ILE A 47 1.43 0.83 -9.00
CA ILE A 47 2.63 1.66 -9.24
C ILE A 47 2.24 2.93 -9.99
N GLN A 48 1.41 2.83 -11.02
CA GLN A 48 0.93 3.99 -11.76
C GLN A 48 0.20 4.98 -10.85
N VAL A 49 -0.69 4.48 -9.98
CA VAL A 49 -1.39 5.30 -9.00
C VAL A 49 -0.42 6.01 -8.05
N ILE A 50 0.64 5.34 -7.61
CA ILE A 50 1.68 5.95 -6.77
C ILE A 50 2.42 7.06 -7.53
N CYS A 51 2.83 6.80 -8.77
CA CYS A 51 3.50 7.78 -9.62
C CYS A 51 2.64 9.04 -9.82
N GLU A 52 1.35 8.87 -10.12
CA GLU A 52 0.39 9.97 -10.30
C GLU A 52 0.15 10.74 -8.99
N ALA A 53 -0.08 10.03 -7.88
CA ALA A 53 -0.34 10.62 -6.58
C ALA A 53 0.83 11.43 -6.03
N LEU A 54 2.05 10.87 -6.11
CA LEU A 54 3.26 11.47 -5.54
C LEU A 54 4.06 12.30 -6.56
N LYS A 55 3.54 12.43 -7.79
CA LYS A 55 4.21 13.07 -8.94
C LYS A 55 5.65 12.57 -9.07
N ALA A 56 5.83 11.26 -8.98
CA ALA A 56 7.11 10.58 -8.94
C ALA A 56 7.26 9.65 -10.15
N LYS A 57 8.49 9.38 -10.54
CA LYS A 57 8.77 8.35 -11.55
C LYS A 57 8.77 6.97 -10.90
N ALA A 58 8.57 5.93 -11.71
CA ALA A 58 8.59 4.55 -11.22
C ALA A 58 9.94 4.19 -10.58
N GLU A 59 11.04 4.73 -11.13
CA GLU A 59 12.40 4.54 -10.59
C GLU A 59 12.60 5.16 -9.20
N GLU A 60 11.78 6.14 -8.81
CA GLU A 60 11.86 6.76 -7.48
C GLU A 60 11.12 5.96 -6.39
N ILE A 61 10.44 4.87 -6.76
CA ILE A 61 9.72 3.99 -5.85
C ILE A 61 10.64 2.82 -5.49
N THR A 62 11.11 2.80 -4.25
CA THR A 62 12.07 1.79 -3.74
C THR A 62 11.54 1.08 -2.49
N ASP A 63 12.24 0.04 -2.05
CA ASP A 63 12.03 -0.63 -0.76
C ASP A 63 10.59 -1.10 -0.50
N ILE A 64 9.96 -1.71 -1.51
CA ILE A 64 8.59 -2.20 -1.41
C ILE A 64 8.55 -3.43 -0.49
N THR A 65 7.79 -3.34 0.60
CA THR A 65 7.62 -4.42 1.59
C THR A 65 6.14 -4.69 1.82
N VAL A 66 5.73 -5.96 1.75
CA VAL A 66 4.33 -6.36 1.99
C VAL A 66 4.01 -6.34 3.48
N LEU A 67 2.90 -5.72 3.85
CA LEU A 67 2.39 -5.71 5.22
C LEU A 67 1.25 -6.73 5.32
N LYS A 68 1.52 -7.91 5.89
CA LYS A 68 0.53 -8.97 6.16
C LYS A 68 -0.36 -8.66 7.38
N LYS A 69 -0.66 -7.39 7.65
CA LYS A 69 -1.46 -6.96 8.81
C LYS A 69 -2.81 -6.41 8.37
N GLY A 70 -3.90 -6.98 8.92
CA GLY A 70 -5.28 -6.55 8.69
C GLY A 70 -6.12 -7.61 7.98
N MET A 71 -7.44 -7.59 8.22
CA MET A 71 -8.38 -8.56 7.63
C MET A 71 -8.95 -8.09 6.28
N THR A 72 -8.96 -6.78 6.03
CA THR A 72 -9.77 -6.15 4.97
C THR A 72 -8.96 -5.52 3.84
N ASN A 73 -7.67 -5.28 4.01
CA ASN A 73 -6.86 -4.59 3.01
C ASN A 73 -5.55 -5.33 2.73
N ARG A 74 -5.15 -5.40 1.46
CA ARG A 74 -3.78 -5.72 1.05
C ARG A 74 -2.95 -4.46 1.17
N SER A 75 -2.00 -4.45 2.09
CA SER A 75 -1.18 -3.27 2.38
C SER A 75 0.28 -3.53 2.05
N PHE A 76 0.97 -2.53 1.50
CA PHE A 76 2.41 -2.57 1.31
C PHE A 76 3.05 -1.22 1.64
N LEU A 77 4.22 -1.28 2.26
CA LEU A 77 5.09 -0.16 2.55
C LEU A 77 6.01 0.06 1.34
N PHE A 78 6.31 1.31 1.00
CA PHE A 78 7.30 1.65 -0.01
C PHE A 78 7.96 2.98 0.33
N THR A 79 9.14 3.23 -0.24
CA THR A 79 9.84 4.50 -0.16
C THR A 79 9.67 5.25 -1.47
N CYS A 80 9.39 6.55 -1.40
CA CYS A 80 9.39 7.44 -2.55
C CYS A 80 9.99 8.79 -2.17
N LYS A 81 10.95 9.29 -2.97
CA LYS A 81 11.64 10.57 -2.71
C LYS A 81 12.18 10.71 -1.29
N GLY A 82 12.73 9.62 -0.74
CA GLY A 82 13.31 9.57 0.60
C GLY A 82 12.31 9.54 1.77
N LYS A 83 11.00 9.43 1.49
CA LYS A 83 9.94 9.26 2.50
C LYS A 83 9.27 7.90 2.37
N LYS A 84 8.81 7.34 3.49
CA LYS A 84 8.06 6.07 3.52
C LYS A 84 6.56 6.32 3.45
N TYR A 85 5.86 5.46 2.72
CA TYR A 85 4.43 5.50 2.51
C TYR A 85 3.83 4.10 2.61
N ILE A 86 2.57 4.02 3.01
CA ILE A 86 1.78 2.79 2.94
C ILE A 86 0.73 2.95 1.85
N MET A 87 0.72 2.04 0.89
CA MET A 87 -0.39 1.84 -0.03
C MET A 87 -1.33 0.77 0.54
N ARG A 88 -2.63 1.03 0.48
CA ARG A 88 -3.71 0.13 0.89
C ARG A 88 -4.63 -0.10 -0.28
N ILE A 89 -4.73 -1.36 -0.69
CA ILE A 89 -5.64 -1.84 -1.71
C ILE A 89 -6.74 -2.62 -0.99
N PRO A 90 -8.03 -2.30 -1.22
CA PRO A 90 -9.10 -3.07 -0.61
C PRO A 90 -9.06 -4.54 -0.98
N GLY A 91 -9.34 -5.41 -0.01
CA GLY A 91 -9.48 -6.85 -0.25
C GLY A 91 -10.77 -7.18 -1.00
N GLU A 92 -10.79 -8.31 -1.67
CA GLU A 92 -11.97 -8.79 -2.38
C GLU A 92 -13.18 -8.93 -1.45
N GLY A 93 -14.36 -8.58 -1.96
CA GLY A 93 -15.63 -8.67 -1.21
C GLY A 93 -15.87 -7.54 -0.19
N THR A 94 -14.88 -6.69 0.09
CA THR A 94 -15.05 -5.61 1.09
C THR A 94 -15.99 -4.49 0.64
N ASP A 95 -16.28 -4.38 -0.66
CA ASP A 95 -17.21 -3.38 -1.20
C ASP A 95 -18.68 -3.62 -0.79
N GLN A 96 -19.02 -4.83 -0.34
CA GLN A 96 -20.35 -5.12 0.22
C GLN A 96 -20.51 -4.59 1.65
N LEU A 97 -19.38 -4.36 2.34
CA LEU A 97 -19.35 -3.94 3.74
C LEU A 97 -18.96 -2.46 3.89
N ILE A 98 -18.13 -1.95 2.97
CA ILE A 98 -17.51 -0.63 3.08
C ILE A 98 -17.93 0.25 1.89
N ASN A 99 -18.64 1.34 2.18
CA ASN A 99 -18.98 2.33 1.18
C ASN A 99 -17.80 3.30 0.96
N ARG A 100 -17.11 3.16 -0.17
CA ARG A 100 -15.92 3.96 -0.53
C ARG A 100 -16.17 5.45 -0.63
N ARG A 101 -17.38 5.86 -1.04
CA ARG A 101 -17.74 7.28 -1.12
C ARG A 101 -17.89 7.88 0.27
N GLN A 102 -18.52 7.15 1.18
CA GLN A 102 -18.62 7.57 2.58
C GLN A 102 -17.25 7.59 3.25
N GLU A 103 -16.39 6.60 3.00
CA GLU A 103 -15.02 6.59 3.51
C GLU A 103 -14.23 7.83 3.05
N ALA A 104 -14.28 8.15 1.76
CA ALA A 104 -13.64 9.35 1.24
C ALA A 104 -14.21 10.65 1.85
N ALA A 105 -15.53 10.72 2.04
CA ALA A 105 -16.18 11.87 2.69
C ALA A 105 -15.77 12.02 4.16
N VAL A 106 -15.60 10.91 4.89
CA VAL A 106 -15.07 10.92 6.26
C VAL A 106 -13.66 11.49 6.28
N TYR A 107 -12.78 10.99 5.40
CA TYR A 107 -11.40 11.46 5.33
C TYR A 107 -11.29 12.95 4.97
N GLN A 108 -12.14 13.43 4.07
CA GLN A 108 -12.24 14.86 3.77
C GLN A 108 -12.74 15.68 4.98
N ALA A 109 -13.69 15.16 5.75
CA ALA A 109 -14.23 15.85 6.93
C ALA A 109 -13.24 15.94 8.10
N ILE A 110 -12.30 14.99 8.18
CA ILE A 110 -11.26 14.96 9.23
C ILE A 110 -9.92 15.54 8.77
N ASP A 111 -9.81 15.94 7.50
CA ASP A 111 -8.59 16.54 6.95
C ASP A 111 -8.18 17.80 7.74
N GLY A 112 -6.88 17.97 7.95
CA GLY A 112 -6.31 19.05 8.77
C GLY A 112 -6.59 18.98 10.28
N LYS A 113 -7.31 17.97 10.78
CA LYS A 113 -7.59 17.81 12.23
C LYS A 113 -6.58 16.93 12.96
N HIS A 114 -5.57 16.42 12.25
CA HIS A 114 -4.52 15.54 12.76
C HIS A 114 -5.08 14.35 13.58
N ILE A 115 -6.18 13.78 13.10
CA ILE A 115 -6.87 12.62 13.71
C ILE A 115 -6.29 11.31 13.17
N CYS A 116 -5.96 11.28 11.88
CA CYS A 116 -5.39 10.14 11.19
C CYS A 116 -4.06 10.50 10.52
N ASP A 117 -3.38 9.48 10.00
CA ASP A 117 -2.20 9.64 9.14
C ASP A 117 -2.48 10.60 7.99
N ASP A 118 -1.46 11.34 7.56
CA ASP A 118 -1.56 12.26 6.42
C ASP A 118 -1.81 11.45 5.14
N ILE A 119 -2.88 11.81 4.44
CA ILE A 119 -3.36 11.11 3.25
C ILE A 119 -2.74 11.77 2.03
N ALA A 120 -1.82 11.07 1.38
CA ALA A 120 -1.25 11.51 0.12
C ALA A 120 -2.25 11.29 -1.04
N TYR A 121 -3.08 10.25 -0.94
CA TYR A 121 -4.06 9.90 -1.97
C TYR A 121 -5.20 9.05 -1.42
N ILE A 122 -6.41 9.30 -1.93
CA ILE A 122 -7.56 8.42 -1.73
C ILE A 122 -8.45 8.42 -2.97
N ASN A 123 -8.86 7.24 -3.41
CA ASN A 123 -9.73 7.06 -4.56
C ASN A 123 -11.12 6.56 -4.13
N PRO A 124 -12.17 7.38 -4.28
CA PRO A 124 -13.52 7.02 -3.84
C PRO A 124 -14.20 5.96 -4.72
N LYS A 125 -13.62 5.59 -5.88
CA LYS A 125 -14.17 4.58 -6.79
C LYS A 125 -13.63 3.19 -6.51
N ASN A 126 -12.30 3.04 -6.41
CA ASN A 126 -11.65 1.75 -6.20
C ASN A 126 -11.13 1.54 -4.76
N GLY A 127 -11.24 2.55 -3.89
CA GLY A 127 -10.82 2.48 -2.50
C GLY A 127 -9.31 2.49 -2.27
N TYR A 128 -8.50 2.74 -3.31
CA TYR A 128 -7.05 2.82 -3.17
C TYR A 128 -6.68 4.02 -2.29
N LYS A 129 -5.78 3.79 -1.34
CA LYS A 129 -5.35 4.83 -0.40
C LYS A 129 -3.84 4.78 -0.16
N ILE A 130 -3.20 5.95 -0.20
CA ILE A 130 -1.79 6.14 0.14
C ILE A 130 -1.70 7.08 1.34
N THR A 131 -0.96 6.67 2.37
CA THR A 131 -0.68 7.51 3.55
C THR A 131 0.81 7.59 3.81
N GLU A 132 1.27 8.70 4.39
CA GLU A 132 2.63 8.78 4.94
C GLU A 132 2.80 7.75 6.07
N PHE A 133 3.98 7.13 6.15
CA PHE A 133 4.29 6.19 7.22
C PHE A 133 4.78 6.95 8.46
N LEU A 134 4.12 6.73 9.60
CA LEU A 134 4.53 7.33 10.87
C LEU A 134 5.71 6.57 11.49
N GLU A 135 6.92 7.12 11.37
CA GLU A 135 8.12 6.56 12.01
C GLU A 135 8.07 6.69 13.54
N GLY A 136 8.51 5.64 14.25
CA GLY A 136 8.50 5.60 15.71
C GLY A 136 7.12 5.41 16.35
N ALA A 137 6.05 5.33 15.55
CA ALA A 137 4.73 5.00 16.04
C ALA A 137 4.69 3.54 16.51
N ARG A 138 4.05 3.30 17.65
CA ARG A 138 3.76 1.95 18.14
C ARG A 138 2.27 1.80 18.40
N VAL A 139 1.79 0.57 18.29
CA VAL A 139 0.40 0.22 18.62
C VAL A 139 0.20 0.37 20.13
N CYS A 140 -0.99 0.81 20.53
CA CYS A 140 -1.43 0.84 21.92
C CYS A 140 -1.35 -0.58 22.51
N ASP A 141 -0.70 -0.73 23.66
CA ASP A 141 -0.74 -1.97 24.43
C ASP A 141 -1.99 -1.94 25.34
N PRO A 142 -2.99 -2.81 25.11
CA PRO A 142 -4.21 -2.81 25.92
C PRO A 142 -3.97 -3.24 27.38
N LEU A 143 -2.82 -3.87 27.68
CA LEU A 143 -2.43 -4.26 29.03
C LEU A 143 -1.66 -3.15 29.76
N ASN A 144 -1.25 -2.10 29.05
CA ASN A 144 -0.57 -0.94 29.62
C ASN A 144 -1.59 0.16 29.96
N TYR A 145 -1.76 0.41 31.26
CA TYR A 145 -2.72 1.40 31.76
C TYR A 145 -2.49 2.82 31.19
N GLU A 146 -1.23 3.25 31.05
CA GLU A 146 -0.92 4.59 30.55
C GLU A 146 -1.26 4.74 29.06
N ASP A 147 -1.13 3.67 28.28
CA ASP A 147 -1.53 3.65 26.89
C ASP A 147 -3.04 3.75 26.75
N VAL A 148 -3.77 2.92 27.49
CA VAL A 148 -5.24 2.92 27.50
C VAL A 148 -5.78 4.28 27.91
N LYS A 149 -5.19 4.90 28.94
CA LYS A 149 -5.56 6.24 29.41
C LYS A 149 -5.37 7.31 28.33
N LYS A 150 -4.25 7.28 27.59
CA LYS A 150 -4.00 8.19 26.46
C LYS A 150 -5.00 7.96 25.33
N CYS A 151 -5.29 6.71 25.00
CA CYS A 151 -6.29 6.35 23.98
C CYS A 151 -7.69 6.86 24.36
N MET A 152 -8.14 6.65 25.60
CA MET A 152 -9.44 7.14 26.05
C MET A 152 -9.52 8.67 26.03
N LYS A 153 -8.46 9.36 26.43
CA LYS A 153 -8.40 10.84 26.33
C LYS A 153 -8.51 11.31 24.88
N ARG A 154 -7.83 10.65 23.93
CA ARG A 154 -7.91 10.98 22.51
C ARG A 154 -9.30 10.68 21.94
N LEU A 155 -9.93 9.58 22.36
CA LEU A 155 -11.29 9.20 21.95
C LEU A 155 -12.33 10.20 22.43
N HIS A 156 -12.25 10.65 23.69
CA HIS A 156 -13.10 11.72 24.21
C HIS A 156 -12.94 13.01 23.39
N ALA A 157 -11.69 13.45 23.18
CA ALA A 157 -11.42 14.63 22.36
C ALA A 157 -11.97 14.50 20.93
N PHE A 158 -11.92 13.30 20.34
CA PHE A 158 -12.51 13.02 19.04
C PHE A 158 -14.04 13.14 19.04
N HIS A 159 -14.72 12.57 20.04
CA HIS A 159 -16.18 12.70 20.17
C HIS A 159 -16.63 14.14 20.39
N ASP A 160 -15.85 14.94 21.13
CA ASP A 160 -16.15 16.34 21.39
C ASP A 160 -16.10 17.22 20.14
N LEU A 161 -15.41 16.79 19.08
CA LEU A 161 -15.42 17.47 17.78
C LEU A 161 -16.79 17.42 17.09
N LYS A 162 -17.68 16.51 17.51
CA LYS A 162 -19.07 16.36 17.00
C LYS A 162 -19.15 16.38 15.47
N LEU A 163 -18.18 15.75 14.82
CA LEU A 163 -18.08 15.72 13.37
C LEU A 163 -19.27 14.97 12.77
N LYS A 164 -19.83 15.52 11.70
CA LYS A 164 -20.88 14.90 10.91
C LYS A 164 -20.39 14.76 9.48
N VAL A 165 -20.66 13.60 8.91
CA VAL A 165 -20.38 13.28 7.51
C VAL A 165 -21.75 13.03 6.88
N ASN A 166 -22.05 13.76 5.81
CA ASN A 166 -23.31 13.67 5.08
C ASN A 166 -23.20 12.67 3.93
#